data_AF-A0A7V2PK14-F1
#
_entry.id   AF-A0A7V2PK14-F1
#
_cell.length_a   1.000
_cell.length_b   1.000
_cell.length_c   1.000
_cell.angle_alpha   90.00
_cell.angle_beta   90.00
_cell.angle_gamma   90.00
#
_symmetry.space_group_name_H-M   'P 1'
#
loop_
_entity.id
_entity.type
_entity.pdbx_description
1 polymer ?
#
loop_
_entity_poly.entity_id
_entity_poly.type
_entity_poly.pdbx_seq_one_letter_code
_entity_poly.pdbx_strand_id
1 'polypeptide(L)'
;MPNTNAAVEHPLELSGLAPDPFEMWQRLQAFLGLDEHAVKMMRSTSETLLRDAADFVVGAYDFLASFDETASVLGWEQKMDEEHLQERRQFFATWMARAIGVDLSDEFAEYLFLAGKYHAAHGPRQIHTPEQWVLGSIALVQAHFAERILAAGHKPEVEVAAISGWNKYLMLQAYQMQAGYRVATALDEGTMAVEIKLFGRLQQVAGREQQTVRVHSDEVLVDALRKFFDYHPALRREFFETSWRTPEDDSAATWVTDFERVYVPKQGPYWRILLNGREVSYEDGFAAALNEGDVISLFPPGR
;
A
#
# COMPACT_ATOMS: atom_id res chain seq x y z
N MET A 1 3.49 -1.64 55.33
CA MET A 1 2.70 -2.10 54.18
C MET A 1 3.23 -1.37 52.96
N PRO A 2 3.86 -2.06 51.99
CA PRO A 2 4.26 -1.42 50.75
C PRO A 2 3.01 -1.20 49.88
N ASN A 3 2.94 -0.01 49.30
CA ASN A 3 1.85 0.49 48.49
C ASN A 3 1.83 -0.27 47.15
N THR A 4 0.98 -1.30 47.05
CA THR A 4 0.71 -2.01 45.80
C THR A 4 -0.34 -1.24 44.99
N ASN A 5 0.12 -0.16 44.37
CA ASN A 5 -0.51 0.39 43.17
C ASN A 5 0.62 0.59 42.16
N ALA A 6 1.21 -0.54 41.73
CA ALA A 6 1.76 -0.56 40.39
C ALA A 6 0.52 -0.43 39.49
N ALA A 7 0.30 0.76 38.94
CA ALA A 7 -0.62 0.91 37.83
C ALA A 7 -0.18 -0.15 36.82
N VAL A 8 -1.10 -1.02 36.40
CA VAL A 8 -0.83 -1.88 35.26
C VAL A 8 -0.60 -0.92 34.11
N GLU A 9 0.67 -0.70 33.76
CA GLU A 9 1.02 0.00 32.53
C GLU A 9 0.45 -0.87 31.42
N HIS A 10 -0.65 -0.43 30.82
CA HIS A 10 -1.13 -0.99 29.57
C HIS A 10 -0.32 -0.27 28.48
N PRO A 11 0.78 -0.84 27.96
CA PRO A 11 1.63 -0.13 27.03
C PRO A 11 0.81 0.19 25.78
N LEU A 12 0.74 1.48 25.43
CA LEU A 12 0.20 1.94 24.15
C LEU A 12 1.24 1.63 23.06
N GLU A 13 1.38 0.35 22.77
CA GLU A 13 2.38 -0.18 21.84
C GLU A 13 1.71 -0.90 20.70
N LEU A 14 2.03 -0.47 19.49
CA LEU A 14 1.56 -1.09 18.26
C LEU A 14 2.74 -1.83 17.63
N SER A 15 2.59 -3.12 17.38
CA SER A 15 3.56 -3.92 16.63
C SER A 15 2.86 -4.70 15.51
N GLY A 16 3.67 -5.36 14.66
CA GLY A 16 3.15 -6.15 13.54
C GLY A 16 2.53 -5.33 12.40
N LEU A 17 2.80 -4.02 12.30
CA LEU A 17 2.40 -3.24 11.13
C LEU A 17 3.07 -3.81 9.87
N ALA A 18 2.32 -3.80 8.75
CA ALA A 18 2.88 -4.12 7.46
C ALA A 18 4.10 -3.22 7.16
N PRO A 19 5.11 -3.71 6.40
CA PRO A 19 6.27 -2.91 6.04
C PRO A 19 5.86 -1.54 5.48
N ASP A 20 6.55 -0.48 5.91
CA ASP A 20 6.30 0.86 5.37
C ASP A 20 6.54 0.83 3.84
N PRO A 21 5.54 1.20 3.02
CA PRO A 21 5.64 1.03 1.58
C PRO A 21 6.74 1.87 0.95
N PHE A 22 7.15 2.99 1.57
CA PHE A 22 8.26 3.81 1.07
C PHE A 22 9.60 3.18 1.41
N GLU A 23 9.78 2.75 2.67
CA GLU A 23 11.00 2.05 3.09
C GLU A 23 11.18 0.76 2.28
N MET A 24 10.09 0.02 2.03
CA MET A 24 10.13 -1.21 1.25
C MET A 24 10.42 -0.96 -0.24
N TRP A 25 9.84 0.08 -0.84
CA TRP A 25 10.15 0.50 -2.22
C TRP A 25 11.65 0.70 -2.42
N GLN A 26 12.29 1.48 -1.54
CA GLN A 26 13.73 1.77 -1.61
C GLN A 26 14.58 0.51 -1.39
N ARG A 27 14.19 -0.34 -0.42
CA ARG A 27 14.89 -1.61 -0.16
C ARG A 27 14.79 -2.57 -1.33
N LEU A 28 13.62 -2.67 -1.97
CA LEU A 28 13.42 -3.55 -3.12
C LEU A 28 14.14 -3.03 -4.37
N GLN A 29 14.23 -1.72 -4.58
CA GLN A 29 15.09 -1.17 -5.65
C GLN A 29 16.54 -1.65 -5.49
N ALA A 30 17.09 -1.54 -4.29
CA ALA A 30 18.45 -2.00 -3.99
C ALA A 30 18.58 -3.52 -4.15
N PHE A 31 17.63 -4.30 -3.62
CA PHE A 31 17.62 -5.76 -3.71
C PHE A 31 17.56 -6.26 -5.17
N LEU A 32 16.76 -5.61 -6.01
CA LEU A 32 16.60 -5.97 -7.42
C LEU A 32 17.79 -5.52 -8.29
N GLY A 33 18.68 -4.68 -7.75
CA GLY A 33 19.79 -4.10 -8.50
C GLY A 33 19.30 -3.13 -9.57
N LEU A 34 18.32 -2.27 -9.24
CA LEU A 34 17.89 -1.16 -10.10
C LEU A 34 18.86 0.03 -9.93
N ASP A 35 20.13 -0.21 -10.18
CA ASP A 35 21.20 0.78 -10.11
C ASP A 35 21.28 1.67 -11.36
N GLU A 36 22.22 2.62 -11.37
CA GLU A 36 22.42 3.53 -12.51
C GLU A 36 22.66 2.80 -13.83
N HIS A 37 23.32 1.63 -13.80
CA HIS A 37 23.58 0.85 -15.00
C HIS A 37 22.29 0.23 -15.52
N ALA A 38 21.52 -0.44 -14.67
CA ALA A 38 20.22 -1.01 -15.04
C ALA A 38 19.27 0.06 -15.61
N VAL A 39 19.18 1.21 -14.93
CA VAL A 39 18.36 2.36 -15.37
C VAL A 39 18.84 2.89 -16.72
N LYS A 40 20.15 3.00 -16.95
CA LYS A 40 20.70 3.42 -18.24
C LYS A 40 20.33 2.45 -19.37
N MET A 41 20.41 1.14 -19.12
CA MET A 41 20.04 0.13 -20.12
C MET A 41 18.54 0.19 -20.45
N MET A 42 17.68 0.29 -19.44
CA MET A 42 16.24 0.50 -19.65
C MET A 42 15.96 1.76 -20.48
N ARG A 43 16.54 2.90 -20.09
CA ARG A 43 16.37 4.19 -20.78
C ARG A 43 16.82 4.18 -22.23
N SER A 44 17.82 3.37 -22.59
CA SER A 44 18.25 3.22 -23.98
C SER A 44 17.17 2.61 -24.89
N THR A 45 16.15 1.98 -24.31
CA THR A 45 15.01 1.40 -25.02
C THR A 45 13.70 2.18 -24.84
N SER A 46 13.67 3.24 -24.01
CA SER A 46 12.44 4.00 -23.73
C SER A 46 11.80 4.60 -24.99
N GLU A 47 12.60 5.12 -25.93
CA GLU A 47 12.05 5.65 -27.20
C GLU A 47 11.37 4.55 -28.02
N THR A 48 11.91 3.32 -28.00
CA THR A 48 11.30 2.18 -28.69
C THR A 48 9.92 1.89 -28.12
N LEU A 49 9.80 1.87 -26.78
CA LEU A 49 8.56 1.60 -26.07
C LEU A 49 7.53 2.73 -26.21
N LEU A 50 7.97 3.99 -26.29
CA LEU A 50 7.08 5.14 -26.45
C LEU A 50 6.35 5.15 -27.79
N ARG A 51 6.94 4.58 -28.86
CA ARG A 51 6.40 4.67 -30.22
C ARG A 51 5.01 4.06 -30.37
N ASP A 52 4.71 3.01 -29.63
CA ASP A 52 3.43 2.29 -29.70
C ASP A 52 2.70 2.19 -28.35
N ALA A 53 3.17 2.92 -27.33
CA ALA A 53 2.55 2.93 -26.00
C ALA A 53 1.05 3.29 -26.03
N ALA A 54 0.66 4.25 -26.86
CA ALA A 54 -0.74 4.65 -27.00
C ALA A 54 -1.61 3.52 -27.60
N ASP A 55 -1.11 2.87 -28.66
CA ASP A 55 -1.80 1.77 -29.32
C ASP A 55 -1.91 0.56 -28.38
N PHE A 56 -0.86 0.28 -27.60
CA PHE A 56 -0.89 -0.75 -26.57
C PHE A 56 -1.94 -0.47 -25.50
N VAL A 57 -2.04 0.76 -24.98
CA VAL A 57 -3.07 1.11 -23.99
C VAL A 57 -4.48 0.89 -24.53
N VAL A 58 -4.73 1.24 -25.80
CA VAL A 58 -6.01 0.97 -26.46
C VAL A 58 -6.27 -0.53 -26.55
N GLY A 59 -5.32 -1.28 -27.12
CA GLY A 59 -5.45 -2.72 -27.34
C GLY A 59 -5.53 -3.54 -26.05
N ALA A 60 -4.93 -3.06 -24.95
CA ALA A 60 -5.02 -3.71 -23.65
C ALA A 60 -6.45 -3.71 -23.11
N TYR A 61 -7.22 -2.63 -23.28
CA TYR A 61 -8.63 -2.63 -22.88
C TYR A 61 -9.52 -3.46 -23.80
N ASP A 62 -9.19 -3.51 -25.09
CA ASP A 62 -9.88 -4.40 -26.03
C ASP A 62 -9.65 -5.87 -25.62
N PHE A 63 -8.42 -6.22 -25.22
CA PHE A 63 -8.09 -7.54 -24.68
C PHE A 63 -8.85 -7.84 -23.38
N LEU A 64 -8.84 -6.93 -22.41
CA LEU A 64 -9.57 -7.12 -21.14
C LEU A 64 -11.08 -7.28 -21.36
N ALA A 65 -11.65 -6.63 -22.36
CA ALA A 65 -13.05 -6.79 -22.70
C ALA A 65 -13.37 -8.09 -23.46
N SER A 66 -12.37 -8.71 -24.09
CA SER A 66 -12.52 -9.98 -24.80
C SER A 66 -12.59 -11.20 -23.87
N PHE A 67 -12.28 -11.02 -22.59
CA PHE A 67 -12.28 -12.08 -21.57
C PHE A 67 -13.40 -11.83 -20.56
N ASP A 68 -14.32 -12.79 -20.43
CA ASP A 68 -15.62 -12.62 -19.75
C ASP A 68 -15.49 -12.12 -18.31
N GLU A 69 -14.55 -12.66 -17.53
CA GLU A 69 -14.38 -12.29 -16.12
C GLU A 69 -13.88 -10.84 -15.97
N THR A 70 -12.97 -10.40 -16.83
CA THR A 70 -12.46 -9.02 -16.79
C THR A 70 -13.47 -8.04 -17.39
N ALA A 71 -14.22 -8.44 -18.42
CA ALA A 71 -15.34 -7.66 -18.93
C ALA A 71 -16.41 -7.44 -17.84
N SER A 72 -16.70 -8.48 -17.04
CA SER A 72 -17.67 -8.38 -15.95
C SER A 72 -17.22 -7.48 -14.81
N VAL A 73 -15.95 -7.55 -14.40
CA VAL A 73 -15.37 -6.60 -13.43
C VAL A 73 -15.52 -5.15 -13.90
N LEU A 74 -15.42 -4.91 -15.21
CA LEU A 74 -15.50 -3.57 -15.80
C LEU A 74 -16.93 -3.12 -16.11
N GLY A 75 -17.93 -4.01 -15.98
CA GLY A 75 -19.32 -3.75 -16.34
C GLY A 75 -19.53 -3.61 -17.86
N TRP A 76 -18.75 -4.33 -18.66
CA TRP A 76 -18.70 -4.22 -20.13
C TRP A 76 -19.27 -5.44 -20.86
N GLU A 77 -20.02 -6.31 -20.17
CA GLU A 77 -20.56 -7.56 -20.74
C GLU A 77 -21.51 -7.32 -21.93
N GLN A 78 -22.16 -6.17 -21.97
CA GLN A 78 -23.10 -5.80 -23.04
C GLN A 78 -22.58 -4.67 -23.92
N LYS A 79 -21.99 -3.64 -23.31
CA LYS A 79 -21.45 -2.47 -24.00
C LYS A 79 -20.41 -1.79 -23.12
N MET A 80 -19.32 -1.35 -23.74
CA MET A 80 -18.36 -0.47 -23.08
C MET A 80 -18.99 0.90 -22.78
N ASP A 81 -18.87 1.34 -21.53
CA ASP A 81 -19.07 2.72 -21.14
C ASP A 81 -17.87 3.54 -21.64
N GLU A 82 -18.08 4.38 -22.65
CA GLU A 82 -17.01 5.13 -23.32
C GLU A 82 -16.37 6.19 -22.43
N GLU A 83 -17.14 6.82 -21.54
CA GLU A 83 -16.59 7.80 -20.59
C GLU A 83 -15.66 7.09 -19.60
N HIS A 84 -16.14 5.98 -19.04
CA HIS A 84 -15.35 5.14 -18.14
C HIS A 84 -14.11 4.53 -18.83
N LEU A 85 -14.23 4.11 -20.10
CA LEU A 85 -13.09 3.62 -20.89
C LEU A 85 -12.06 4.71 -21.12
N GLN A 86 -12.49 5.93 -21.44
CA GLN A 86 -11.59 7.08 -21.63
C GLN A 86 -10.84 7.42 -20.34
N GLU A 87 -11.54 7.49 -19.20
CA GLU A 87 -10.92 7.68 -17.89
C GLU A 87 -9.84 6.62 -17.62
N ARG A 88 -10.17 5.35 -17.83
CA ARG A 88 -9.25 4.23 -17.61
C ARG A 88 -8.03 4.27 -18.53
N ARG A 89 -8.23 4.54 -19.83
CA ARG A 89 -7.14 4.76 -20.79
C ARG A 89 -6.23 5.91 -20.38
N GLN A 90 -6.80 7.00 -19.84
CA GLN A 90 -5.99 8.12 -19.34
C GLN A 90 -5.13 7.72 -18.15
N PHE A 91 -5.70 7.04 -17.14
CA PHE A 91 -4.92 6.53 -16.00
C PHE A 91 -3.80 5.56 -16.42
N PHE A 92 -4.12 4.64 -17.33
CA PHE A 92 -3.13 3.69 -17.84
C PHE A 92 -2.04 4.38 -18.66
N ALA A 93 -2.39 5.33 -19.53
CA ALA A 93 -1.42 6.11 -20.29
C ALA A 93 -0.50 6.95 -19.38
N THR A 94 -1.03 7.56 -18.31
CA THR A 94 -0.23 8.28 -17.32
C THR A 94 0.75 7.35 -16.62
N TRP A 95 0.30 6.17 -16.15
CA TRP A 95 1.18 5.17 -15.56
C TRP A 95 2.25 4.71 -16.56
N MET A 96 1.86 4.41 -17.80
CA MET A 96 2.77 3.93 -18.85
C MET A 96 3.86 4.96 -19.15
N ALA A 97 3.50 6.25 -19.25
CA ALA A 97 4.46 7.32 -19.48
C ALA A 97 5.47 7.44 -18.32
N ARG A 98 5.01 7.38 -17.06
CA ARG A 98 5.89 7.39 -15.88
C ARG A 98 6.79 6.16 -15.83
N ALA A 99 6.23 4.98 -16.10
CA ALA A 99 6.96 3.72 -16.12
C ALA A 99 8.05 3.74 -17.21
N ILE A 100 7.74 4.14 -18.45
CA ILE A 100 8.74 4.24 -19.53
C ILE A 100 9.81 5.30 -19.23
N GLY A 101 9.46 6.34 -18.46
CA GLY A 101 10.40 7.32 -17.90
C GLY A 101 11.34 6.77 -16.82
N VAL A 102 11.11 5.53 -16.36
CA VAL A 102 11.83 4.87 -15.24
C VAL A 102 11.74 5.74 -13.98
N ASP A 103 10.53 6.10 -13.61
CA ASP A 103 10.26 6.86 -12.38
C ASP A 103 10.47 5.94 -11.15
N LEU A 104 11.48 6.26 -10.35
CA LEU A 104 11.84 5.55 -9.12
C LEU A 104 11.54 6.39 -7.85
N SER A 105 10.85 7.51 -8.00
CA SER A 105 10.57 8.44 -6.91
C SER A 105 9.61 7.86 -5.87
N ASP A 106 9.71 8.40 -4.65
CA ASP A 106 8.78 8.07 -3.56
C ASP A 106 7.33 8.45 -3.91
N GLU A 107 7.13 9.51 -4.71
CA GLU A 107 5.81 9.92 -5.20
C GLU A 107 5.19 8.86 -6.11
N PHE A 108 5.99 8.23 -6.99
CA PHE A 108 5.48 7.14 -7.82
C PHE A 108 5.18 5.88 -7.00
N ALA A 109 5.95 5.61 -5.94
CA ALA A 109 5.66 4.53 -5.01
C ALA A 109 4.30 4.75 -4.30
N GLU A 110 3.99 5.99 -3.91
CA GLU A 110 2.68 6.36 -3.35
C GLU A 110 1.56 6.19 -4.37
N TYR A 111 1.77 6.67 -5.59
CA TYR A 111 0.82 6.51 -6.69
C TYR A 111 0.46 5.04 -6.94
N LEU A 112 1.45 4.15 -6.97
CA LEU A 112 1.24 2.71 -7.17
C LEU A 112 0.54 2.06 -5.98
N PHE A 113 0.90 2.43 -4.75
CA PHE A 113 0.23 1.94 -3.55
C PHE A 113 -1.26 2.35 -3.55
N LEU A 114 -1.56 3.59 -3.93
CA LEU A 114 -2.92 4.08 -4.08
C LEU A 114 -3.67 3.34 -5.21
N ALA A 115 -3.02 3.11 -6.36
CA ALA A 115 -3.60 2.34 -7.45
C ALA A 115 -3.96 0.91 -6.99
N GLY A 116 -3.13 0.28 -6.15
CA GLY A 116 -3.44 -0.98 -5.50
C GLY A 116 -4.75 -0.97 -4.72
N LYS A 117 -4.96 0.05 -3.88
CA LYS A 117 -6.21 0.24 -3.13
C LYS A 117 -7.40 0.43 -4.05
N TYR A 118 -7.23 1.17 -5.14
CA TYR A 118 -8.31 1.41 -6.11
C TYR A 118 -8.78 0.12 -6.78
N HIS A 119 -7.85 -0.78 -7.10
CA HIS A 119 -8.20 -2.11 -7.61
C HIS A 119 -8.91 -2.97 -6.55
N ALA A 120 -8.62 -2.77 -5.26
CA ALA A 120 -9.33 -3.42 -4.16
C ALA A 120 -10.67 -2.75 -3.82
N ALA A 121 -11.30 -2.03 -4.76
CA ALA A 121 -12.55 -1.27 -4.58
C ALA A 121 -12.48 0.00 -3.72
N HIS A 122 -11.32 0.51 -3.32
CA HIS A 122 -11.26 1.76 -2.53
C HIS A 122 -11.16 3.03 -3.40
N GLY A 123 -11.40 2.90 -4.71
CA GLY A 123 -11.46 4.02 -5.66
C GLY A 123 -12.87 4.62 -5.79
N PRO A 124 -13.05 5.74 -6.52
CA PRO A 124 -14.33 6.44 -6.61
C PRO A 124 -15.51 5.59 -7.09
N ARG A 125 -15.27 4.66 -8.03
CA ARG A 125 -16.30 3.76 -8.58
C ARG A 125 -16.50 2.47 -7.77
N GLN A 126 -15.70 2.24 -6.72
CA GLN A 126 -15.77 1.08 -5.84
C GLN A 126 -15.79 -0.28 -6.57
N ILE A 127 -15.03 -0.38 -7.67
CA ILE A 127 -14.93 -1.61 -8.47
C ILE A 127 -13.82 -2.49 -7.89
N HIS A 128 -14.18 -3.68 -7.42
CA HIS A 128 -13.22 -4.69 -7.01
C HIS A 128 -12.70 -5.46 -8.22
N THR A 129 -11.39 -5.39 -8.47
CA THR A 129 -10.68 -6.15 -9.49
C THR A 129 -9.86 -7.24 -8.81
N PRO A 130 -10.17 -8.53 -8.98
CA PRO A 130 -9.40 -9.61 -8.38
C PRO A 130 -7.89 -9.50 -8.65
N GLU A 131 -7.07 -9.74 -7.62
CA GLU A 131 -5.63 -9.48 -7.65
C GLU A 131 -4.90 -10.19 -8.80
N GLN A 132 -5.35 -11.39 -9.20
CA GLN A 132 -4.74 -12.15 -10.29
C GLN A 132 -4.82 -11.42 -11.64
N TRP A 133 -5.87 -10.61 -11.86
CA TRP A 133 -6.03 -9.83 -13.08
C TRP A 133 -5.16 -8.58 -13.09
N VAL A 134 -4.92 -7.99 -11.92
CA VAL A 134 -3.96 -6.88 -11.76
C VAL A 134 -2.55 -7.37 -12.07
N LEU A 135 -2.14 -8.50 -11.47
CA LEU A 135 -0.83 -9.11 -11.72
C LEU A 135 -0.68 -9.56 -13.17
N GLY A 136 -1.70 -10.22 -13.74
CA GLY A 136 -1.72 -10.63 -15.14
C GLY A 136 -1.58 -9.45 -16.11
N SER A 137 -2.18 -8.30 -15.79
CA SER A 137 -2.03 -7.08 -16.60
C SER A 137 -0.60 -6.55 -16.62
N ILE A 138 0.14 -6.64 -15.50
CA ILE A 138 1.58 -6.32 -15.50
C ILE A 138 2.37 -7.29 -16.38
N ALA A 139 2.03 -8.57 -16.38
CA ALA A 139 2.67 -9.55 -17.25
C ALA A 139 2.44 -9.26 -18.74
N LEU A 140 1.26 -8.75 -19.13
CA LEU A 140 1.00 -8.29 -20.50
C LEU A 140 1.93 -7.14 -20.91
N VAL A 141 2.14 -6.17 -20.00
CA VAL A 141 3.08 -5.06 -20.24
C VAL A 141 4.52 -5.57 -20.35
N GLN A 142 4.93 -6.49 -19.48
CA GLN A 142 6.26 -7.11 -19.52
C GLN A 142 6.51 -7.82 -20.86
N ALA A 143 5.56 -8.63 -21.30
CA ALA A 143 5.65 -9.34 -22.58
C ALA A 143 5.75 -8.35 -23.75
N HIS A 144 4.87 -7.34 -23.76
CA HIS A 144 4.89 -6.30 -24.77
C HIS A 144 6.25 -5.56 -24.80
N PHE A 145 6.79 -5.14 -23.66
CA PHE A 145 8.08 -4.47 -23.60
C PHE A 145 9.21 -5.34 -24.18
N ALA A 146 9.24 -6.63 -23.81
CA ALA A 146 10.24 -7.55 -24.32
C ALA A 146 10.14 -7.73 -25.85
N GLU A 147 8.93 -7.95 -26.37
CA GLU A 147 8.68 -8.09 -27.80
C GLU A 147 9.13 -6.86 -28.59
N ARG A 148 8.81 -5.65 -28.09
CA ARG A 148 9.17 -4.39 -28.74
C ARG A 148 10.68 -4.13 -28.74
N ILE A 149 11.35 -4.47 -27.64
CA ILE A 149 12.81 -4.33 -27.55
C ILE A 149 13.50 -5.28 -28.51
N LEU A 150 13.10 -6.55 -28.56
CA LEU A 150 13.66 -7.55 -29.47
C LEU A 150 13.41 -7.21 -30.94
N ALA A 151 12.23 -6.67 -31.26
CA ALA A 151 11.89 -6.29 -32.63
C ALA A 151 12.65 -5.05 -33.14
N ALA A 152 13.17 -4.21 -32.25
CA ALA A 152 13.86 -2.98 -32.62
C ALA A 152 15.30 -3.18 -33.12
N GLY A 153 15.86 -4.38 -32.95
CA GLY A 153 17.20 -4.72 -33.44
C GLY A 153 18.30 -3.95 -32.71
N HIS A 154 18.18 -3.82 -31.38
CA HIS A 154 19.24 -3.27 -30.56
C HIS A 154 20.43 -4.25 -30.51
N LYS A 155 21.55 -3.84 -29.91
CA LYS A 155 22.63 -4.81 -29.69
C LYS A 155 22.18 -5.87 -28.67
N PRO A 156 22.54 -7.16 -28.83
CA PRO A 156 22.09 -8.22 -27.93
C PRO A 156 22.36 -7.94 -26.45
N GLU A 157 23.52 -7.34 -26.13
CA GLU A 157 23.86 -6.95 -24.76
C GLU A 157 22.91 -5.87 -24.19
N VAL A 158 22.40 -4.99 -25.05
CA VAL A 158 21.42 -3.96 -24.67
C VAL A 158 20.06 -4.58 -24.45
N GLU A 159 19.62 -5.46 -25.36
CA GLU A 159 18.33 -6.14 -25.29
C GLU A 159 18.20 -6.94 -24.00
N VAL A 160 19.18 -7.82 -23.71
CA VAL A 160 19.16 -8.68 -22.52
C VAL A 160 19.16 -7.83 -21.24
N ALA A 161 20.02 -6.82 -21.16
CA ALA A 161 20.12 -5.97 -19.98
C ALA A 161 18.84 -5.12 -19.77
N ALA A 162 18.30 -4.54 -20.85
CA ALA A 162 17.08 -3.74 -20.79
C ALA A 162 15.87 -4.58 -20.39
N ILE A 163 15.66 -5.74 -21.03
CA ILE A 163 14.55 -6.65 -20.72
C ILE A 163 14.62 -7.11 -19.25
N SER A 164 15.82 -7.47 -18.78
CA SER A 164 16.04 -7.83 -17.37
C SER A 164 15.68 -6.66 -16.43
N GLY A 165 16.11 -5.44 -16.75
CA GLY A 165 15.79 -4.23 -16.00
C GLY A 165 14.28 -3.94 -15.97
N TRP A 166 13.62 -3.97 -17.13
CA TRP A 166 12.17 -3.77 -17.24
C TRP A 166 11.38 -4.81 -16.47
N ASN A 167 11.77 -6.08 -16.54
CA ASN A 167 11.12 -7.14 -15.77
C ASN A 167 11.20 -6.86 -14.26
N LYS A 168 12.39 -6.58 -13.74
CA LYS A 168 12.61 -6.24 -12.32
C LYS A 168 11.81 -5.01 -11.89
N TYR A 169 11.84 -3.95 -12.70
CA TYR A 169 11.13 -2.71 -12.41
C TYR A 169 9.61 -2.89 -12.42
N LEU A 170 9.05 -3.61 -13.38
CA LEU A 170 7.61 -3.90 -13.42
C LEU A 170 7.20 -4.82 -12.26
N MET A 171 8.05 -5.76 -11.83
CA MET A 171 7.79 -6.56 -10.63
C MET A 171 7.84 -5.74 -9.34
N LEU A 172 8.74 -4.76 -9.24
CA LEU A 172 8.75 -3.80 -8.14
C LEU A 172 7.42 -3.02 -8.07
N GLN A 173 6.92 -2.56 -9.21
CA GLN A 173 5.63 -1.86 -9.27
C GLN A 173 4.46 -2.77 -8.91
N ALA A 174 4.45 -4.02 -9.41
CA ALA A 174 3.44 -5.01 -9.06
C ALA A 174 3.40 -5.27 -7.55
N TYR A 175 4.57 -5.41 -6.90
CA TYR A 175 4.65 -5.54 -5.45
C TYR A 175 4.03 -4.33 -4.74
N GLN A 176 4.36 -3.11 -5.18
CA GLN A 176 3.87 -1.88 -4.56
C GLN A 176 2.33 -1.77 -4.66
N MET A 177 1.76 -2.09 -5.81
CA MET A 177 0.31 -2.17 -5.98
C MET A 177 -0.29 -3.28 -5.12
N GLN A 178 0.35 -4.45 -5.04
CA GLN A 178 -0.14 -5.55 -4.21
C GLN A 178 -0.13 -5.20 -2.72
N ALA A 179 0.88 -4.47 -2.25
CA ALA A 179 0.91 -3.95 -0.88
C ALA A 179 -0.31 -3.06 -0.61
N GLY A 180 -0.63 -2.15 -1.53
CA GLY A 180 -1.83 -1.31 -1.45
C GLY A 180 -3.14 -2.10 -1.48
N TYR A 181 -3.23 -3.10 -2.35
CA TYR A 181 -4.38 -3.99 -2.48
C TYR A 181 -4.66 -4.77 -1.19
N ARG A 182 -3.61 -5.35 -0.58
CA ARG A 182 -3.73 -6.15 0.64
C ARG A 182 -4.18 -5.32 1.83
N VAL A 183 -3.63 -4.12 2.02
CA VAL A 183 -4.06 -3.27 3.15
C VAL A 183 -5.48 -2.76 2.99
N ALA A 184 -5.95 -2.55 1.76
CA ALA A 184 -7.34 -2.19 1.48
C ALA A 184 -8.27 -3.36 1.81
N THR A 185 -7.97 -4.55 1.30
CA THR A 185 -8.74 -5.78 1.59
C THR A 185 -8.79 -6.05 3.10
N ALA A 186 -7.64 -5.98 3.79
CA ALA A 186 -7.55 -6.19 5.23
C ALA A 186 -8.34 -5.15 6.05
N LEU A 187 -8.52 -3.93 5.54
CA LEU A 187 -9.34 -2.91 6.18
C LEU A 187 -10.83 -3.29 6.20
N ASP A 188 -11.28 -4.01 5.18
CA ASP A 188 -12.66 -4.45 4.98
C ASP A 188 -12.91 -5.88 5.51
N GLU A 189 -11.87 -6.60 5.94
CA GLU A 189 -11.96 -7.93 6.54
C GLU A 189 -12.48 -7.86 7.98
N GLY A 190 -13.65 -8.49 8.22
CA GLY A 190 -14.25 -8.58 9.54
C GLY A 190 -15.77 -8.49 9.48
N THR A 191 -16.43 -8.95 10.53
CA THR A 191 -17.90 -8.91 10.62
C THR A 191 -18.40 -7.67 11.30
N MET A 192 -17.59 -7.05 12.17
CA MET A 192 -17.97 -5.85 12.91
C MET A 192 -17.37 -4.60 12.30
N ALA A 193 -18.14 -3.52 12.21
CA ALA A 193 -17.67 -2.22 11.75
C ALA A 193 -17.38 -1.30 12.94
N VAL A 194 -16.16 -0.75 12.98
CA VAL A 194 -15.75 0.31 13.90
C VAL A 194 -15.33 1.54 13.12
N GLU A 195 -15.61 2.72 13.67
CA GLU A 195 -15.33 3.99 13.02
C GLU A 195 -14.11 4.66 13.64
N ILE A 196 -13.11 5.02 12.83
CA ILE A 196 -11.95 5.79 13.26
C ILE A 196 -12.12 7.24 12.78
N LYS A 197 -12.28 8.17 13.72
CA LYS A 197 -12.39 9.61 13.47
C LYS A 197 -11.03 10.30 13.62
N LEU A 198 -10.72 11.16 12.67
CA LEU A 198 -9.46 11.88 12.56
C LEU A 198 -9.67 13.36 12.78
N PHE A 199 -8.80 13.96 13.59
CA PHE A 199 -8.89 15.37 13.92
C PHE A 199 -7.63 16.14 13.51
N GLY A 200 -7.80 17.43 13.22
CA GLY A 200 -6.71 18.37 12.95
C GLY A 200 -5.77 17.90 11.82
N ARG A 201 -4.47 17.81 12.11
CA ARG A 201 -3.46 17.42 11.11
C ARG A 201 -3.66 16.01 10.56
N LEU A 202 -4.22 15.07 11.34
CA LEU A 202 -4.46 13.70 10.86
C LEU A 202 -5.48 13.68 9.71
N GLN A 203 -6.54 14.48 9.82
CA GLN A 203 -7.54 14.62 8.76
C GLN A 203 -6.91 15.14 7.47
N GLN A 204 -6.02 16.13 7.58
CA GLN A 204 -5.32 16.72 6.43
C GLN A 204 -4.41 15.70 5.72
N VAL A 205 -3.65 14.92 6.50
CA VAL A 205 -2.74 13.91 5.94
C VAL A 205 -3.51 12.71 5.36
N ALA A 206 -4.61 12.30 5.99
CA ALA A 206 -5.44 11.18 5.51
C ALA A 206 -6.35 11.57 4.33
N GLY A 207 -6.60 12.87 4.13
CA GLY A 207 -7.57 13.39 3.16
C GLY A 207 -9.02 13.02 3.47
N ARG A 208 -9.33 12.65 4.72
CA ARG A 208 -10.68 12.23 5.17
C ARG A 208 -10.86 12.47 6.68
N GLU A 209 -12.12 12.67 7.08
CA GLU A 209 -12.51 12.88 8.49
C GLU A 209 -12.67 11.59 9.28
N GLN A 210 -13.06 10.53 8.59
CA GLN A 210 -13.34 9.24 9.21
C GLN A 210 -13.00 8.10 8.26
N GLN A 211 -12.70 6.94 8.86
CA GLN A 211 -12.44 5.69 8.17
C GLN A 211 -13.15 4.57 8.91
N THR A 212 -14.00 3.81 8.22
CA THR A 212 -14.52 2.55 8.75
C THR A 212 -13.45 1.48 8.64
N VAL A 213 -13.28 0.70 9.71
CA VAL A 213 -12.43 -0.49 9.76
C VAL A 213 -13.31 -1.65 10.15
N ARG A 214 -13.19 -2.78 9.45
CA ARG A 214 -13.85 -4.01 9.85
C ARG A 214 -12.92 -4.86 10.70
N VAL A 215 -13.50 -5.46 11.73
CA VAL A 215 -12.82 -6.33 12.67
C VAL A 215 -13.62 -7.60 12.96
N HIS A 216 -12.94 -8.67 13.33
CA HIS A 216 -13.55 -9.89 13.84
C HIS A 216 -13.91 -9.73 15.32
N SER A 217 -14.80 -10.58 15.84
CA SER A 217 -15.30 -10.49 17.22
C SER A 217 -14.25 -10.73 18.30
N ASP A 218 -13.14 -11.36 17.95
CA ASP A 218 -11.99 -11.65 18.81
C ASP A 218 -10.84 -10.63 18.67
N GLU A 219 -10.93 -9.71 17.71
CA GLU A 219 -9.96 -8.62 17.53
C GLU A 219 -10.21 -7.48 18.53
N VAL A 220 -9.14 -6.81 18.97
CA VAL A 220 -9.19 -5.71 19.94
C VAL A 220 -8.75 -4.38 19.32
N LEU A 221 -8.73 -3.30 20.11
CA LEU A 221 -8.36 -1.97 19.64
C LEU A 221 -7.03 -1.94 18.85
N VAL A 222 -6.01 -2.67 19.28
CA VAL A 222 -4.71 -2.74 18.60
C VAL A 222 -4.83 -3.23 17.16
N ASP A 223 -5.73 -4.16 16.87
CA ASP A 223 -5.88 -4.77 15.55
C ASP A 223 -6.60 -3.81 14.60
N ALA A 224 -7.63 -3.10 15.08
CA ALA A 224 -8.26 -2.02 14.34
C ALA A 224 -7.27 -0.90 14.00
N LEU A 225 -6.44 -0.49 14.98
CA LEU A 225 -5.38 0.50 14.75
C LEU A 225 -4.33 -0.02 13.76
N ARG A 226 -3.95 -1.30 13.82
CA ARG A 226 -3.01 -1.90 12.87
C ARG A 226 -3.52 -1.80 11.45
N LYS A 227 -4.75 -2.28 11.18
CA LYS A 227 -5.41 -2.18 9.87
C LYS A 227 -5.46 -0.73 9.38
N PHE A 228 -5.85 0.19 10.25
CA PHE A 228 -5.93 1.62 9.93
C PHE A 228 -4.59 2.24 9.54
N PHE A 229 -3.53 1.99 10.33
CA PHE A 229 -2.21 2.55 10.07
C PHE A 229 -1.48 1.84 8.92
N ASP A 230 -1.82 0.58 8.63
CA ASP A 230 -1.40 -0.10 7.40
C ASP A 230 -2.05 0.50 6.16
N TYR A 231 -3.32 0.87 6.26
CA TYR A 231 -4.01 1.58 5.19
C TYR A 231 -3.52 3.02 5.03
N HIS A 232 -3.12 3.70 6.12
CA HIS A 232 -2.59 5.06 6.12
C HIS A 232 -1.13 5.15 6.62
N PRO A 233 -0.14 4.65 5.85
CA PRO A 233 1.25 4.59 6.29
C PRO A 233 1.85 5.97 6.59
N ALA A 234 1.43 7.02 5.86
CA ALA A 234 1.87 8.40 6.12
C ALA A 234 1.52 8.89 7.54
N LEU A 235 0.41 8.43 8.12
CA LEU A 235 0.01 8.79 9.48
C LEU A 235 0.91 8.15 10.53
N ARG A 236 1.58 7.04 10.24
CA ARG A 236 2.49 6.38 11.20
C ARG A 236 3.61 7.31 11.62
N ARG A 237 4.20 8.04 10.65
CA ARG A 237 5.30 8.99 10.90
C ARG A 237 4.84 10.24 11.64
N GLU A 238 3.56 10.59 11.54
CA GLU A 238 2.98 11.71 12.28
C GLU A 238 2.72 11.29 13.73
N PHE A 239 2.11 10.12 13.91
CA PHE A 239 1.52 9.64 15.17
C PHE A 239 2.52 8.93 16.09
N PHE A 240 3.45 8.15 15.53
CA PHE A 240 4.32 7.26 16.31
C PHE A 240 5.79 7.67 16.27
N GLU A 241 6.49 7.34 17.36
CA GLU A 241 7.93 7.12 17.41
C GLU A 241 8.21 5.62 17.28
N THR A 242 9.35 5.27 16.66
CA THR A 242 9.79 3.88 16.55
C THR A 242 10.68 3.53 17.74
N SER A 243 10.36 2.42 18.40
CA SER A 243 11.19 1.74 19.40
C SER A 243 11.49 0.31 18.95
N TRP A 244 12.44 -0.34 19.62
CA TRP A 244 12.81 -1.73 19.37
C TRP A 244 12.70 -2.51 20.67
N ARG A 245 11.94 -3.62 20.65
CA ARG A 245 11.81 -4.52 21.78
C ARG A 245 12.83 -5.65 21.66
N THR A 246 13.57 -5.89 22.75
CA THR A 246 14.48 -7.03 22.90
C THR A 246 13.67 -8.27 23.30
N PRO A 247 14.03 -9.48 22.83
CA PRO A 247 13.42 -10.71 23.33
C PRO A 247 13.55 -10.83 24.84
N GLU A 248 12.56 -11.42 25.50
CA GLU A 248 12.58 -11.65 26.95
C GLU A 248 13.67 -12.65 27.39
N ASP A 249 14.18 -13.47 26.46
CA ASP A 249 15.18 -14.51 26.74
C ASP A 249 16.54 -14.19 26.06
N ASP A 250 17.36 -13.42 26.77
CA ASP A 250 18.74 -13.01 26.39
C ASP A 250 19.65 -14.20 26.04
N SER A 251 19.29 -15.42 26.47
CA SER A 251 20.09 -16.64 26.24
C SER A 251 19.95 -17.24 24.83
N ALA A 252 18.92 -16.83 24.08
CA ALA A 252 18.66 -17.30 22.72
C ALA A 252 18.84 -16.21 21.64
N ALA A 253 19.06 -14.95 22.04
CA ALA A 253 19.15 -13.82 21.14
C ALA A 253 20.37 -13.93 20.21
N THR A 254 20.13 -14.22 18.93
CA THR A 254 21.15 -14.09 17.90
C THR A 254 21.12 -12.67 17.34
N TRP A 255 22.29 -12.10 17.09
CA TRP A 255 22.53 -10.65 16.86
C TRP A 255 21.84 -10.05 15.62
N VAL A 256 20.92 -10.76 14.95
CA VAL A 256 20.41 -10.38 13.62
C VAL A 256 18.88 -10.54 13.45
N THR A 257 18.15 -11.33 14.25
CA THR A 257 16.75 -11.69 13.94
C THR A 257 15.70 -11.36 14.99
N ASP A 258 16.09 -10.96 16.20
CA ASP A 258 15.14 -11.08 17.32
C ASP A 258 14.62 -9.72 17.84
N PHE A 259 14.93 -8.60 17.18
CA PHE A 259 14.39 -7.29 17.55
C PHE A 259 13.05 -7.03 16.86
N GLU A 260 11.99 -6.84 17.66
CA GLU A 260 10.67 -6.45 17.15
C GLU A 260 10.57 -4.93 17.06
N ARG A 261 10.21 -4.40 15.88
CA ARG A 261 9.92 -2.96 15.72
C ARG A 261 8.57 -2.67 16.36
N VAL A 262 8.57 -1.76 17.33
CA VAL A 262 7.37 -1.33 18.06
C VAL A 262 7.13 0.16 17.81
N TYR A 263 5.87 0.55 17.72
CA TYR A 263 5.42 1.91 17.48
C TYR A 263 4.70 2.43 18.71
N VAL A 264 5.21 3.53 19.27
CA VAL A 264 4.68 4.15 20.49
C VAL A 264 4.18 5.55 20.14
N PRO A 265 3.00 5.99 20.59
CA PRO A 265 2.54 7.35 20.35
C PRO A 265 3.60 8.35 20.81
N LYS A 266 3.87 9.38 20.00
CA LYS A 266 4.95 10.34 20.30
C LYS A 266 4.76 11.00 21.67
N GLN A 267 5.84 11.10 22.43
CA GLN A 267 5.87 11.66 23.79
C GLN A 267 5.80 13.20 23.85
N GLY A 268 5.58 13.88 22.70
CA GLY A 268 5.33 15.33 22.62
C GLY A 268 4.01 15.74 23.27
N PRO A 269 3.42 16.92 22.96
CA PRO A 269 2.11 17.26 23.52
C PRO A 269 1.14 16.09 23.26
N TYR A 270 0.40 15.65 24.29
CA TYR A 270 -0.17 14.30 24.34
C TYR A 270 -1.06 14.00 23.13
N TRP A 271 -0.69 12.99 22.34
CA TRP A 271 -1.61 12.36 21.40
C TRP A 271 -2.67 11.62 22.20
N ARG A 272 -3.95 11.84 21.88
CA ARG A 272 -5.06 11.20 22.60
C ARG A 272 -5.80 10.24 21.68
N ILE A 273 -5.95 9.02 22.16
CA ILE A 273 -6.77 7.98 21.54
C ILE A 273 -7.95 7.77 22.46
N LEU A 274 -9.16 8.00 21.94
CA LEU A 274 -10.38 7.76 22.69
C LEU A 274 -11.16 6.60 22.08
N LEU A 275 -11.65 5.68 22.91
CA LEU A 275 -12.65 4.69 22.55
C LEU A 275 -13.99 5.14 23.14
N ASN A 276 -14.98 5.42 22.30
CA ASN A 276 -16.30 5.92 22.69
C ASN A 276 -16.23 7.16 23.63
N GLY A 277 -15.28 8.06 23.34
CA GLY A 277 -15.05 9.29 24.11
C GLY A 277 -14.25 9.12 25.41
N ARG A 278 -13.84 7.90 25.77
CA ARG A 278 -12.99 7.60 26.92
C ARG A 278 -11.56 7.38 26.50
N GLU A 279 -10.63 7.92 27.26
CA GLU A 279 -9.21 7.89 26.92
C GLU A 279 -8.59 6.54 27.26
N VAL A 280 -8.02 5.89 26.25
CA VAL A 280 -7.61 4.47 26.35
C VAL A 280 -6.43 4.26 27.28
N SER A 281 -5.60 5.30 27.52
CA SER A 281 -4.47 5.23 28.45
C SER A 281 -4.89 5.05 29.92
N TYR A 282 -6.15 5.32 30.25
CA TYR A 282 -6.70 5.15 31.61
C TYR A 282 -7.61 3.92 31.74
N GLU A 283 -7.75 3.14 30.68
CA GLU A 283 -8.61 1.93 30.60
C GLU A 283 -7.71 0.73 30.22
N ASP A 284 -8.22 -0.26 29.47
CA ASP A 284 -7.48 -1.46 29.04
C ASP A 284 -6.40 -1.19 27.95
N GLY A 285 -6.07 0.08 27.67
CA GLY A 285 -5.10 0.44 26.64
C GLY A 285 -5.49 -0.07 25.25
N PHE A 286 -4.51 -0.57 24.50
CA PHE A 286 -4.74 -1.17 23.18
C PHE A 286 -5.35 -2.58 23.23
N ALA A 287 -5.45 -3.18 24.42
CA ALA A 287 -6.15 -4.46 24.62
C ALA A 287 -7.66 -4.31 24.82
N ALA A 288 -8.19 -3.07 24.81
CA ALA A 288 -9.61 -2.81 24.95
C ALA A 288 -10.43 -3.56 23.89
N ALA A 289 -11.44 -4.30 24.35
CA ALA A 289 -12.38 -5.02 23.48
C ALA A 289 -13.20 -4.05 22.63
N LEU A 290 -13.50 -4.46 21.39
CA LEU A 290 -14.32 -3.68 20.46
C LEU A 290 -15.71 -4.30 20.29
N ASN A 291 -16.70 -3.44 20.05
CA ASN A 291 -18.06 -3.81 19.72
C ASN A 291 -18.51 -3.15 18.42
N GLU A 292 -19.53 -3.71 17.79
CA GLU A 292 -20.19 -3.12 16.62
C GLU A 292 -20.60 -1.66 16.90
N GLY A 293 -20.18 -0.75 16.03
CA GLY A 293 -20.52 0.67 16.13
C GLY A 293 -19.64 1.48 17.10
N ASP A 294 -18.61 0.88 17.68
CA ASP A 294 -17.63 1.63 18.48
C ASP A 294 -16.93 2.70 17.63
N VAL A 295 -16.63 3.83 18.27
CA VAL A 295 -15.95 4.97 17.66
C VAL A 295 -14.60 5.20 18.33
N ILE A 296 -13.54 5.09 17.55
CA ILE A 296 -12.16 5.40 17.94
C ILE A 296 -11.86 6.82 17.45
N SER A 297 -11.40 7.70 18.31
CA SER A 297 -11.05 9.08 17.95
C SER A 297 -9.57 9.33 18.14
N LEU A 298 -8.89 9.77 17.08
CA LEU A 298 -7.46 10.07 17.07
C LEU A 298 -7.25 11.59 17.07
N PHE A 299 -6.72 12.12 18.18
CA PHE A 299 -6.45 13.54 18.33
C PHE A 299 -4.95 13.83 18.23
N PRO A 300 -4.55 14.80 17.38
CA PRO A 300 -3.21 15.32 17.43
C PRO A 300 -2.96 16.06 18.75
N PRO A 301 -1.69 16.29 19.08
CA PRO A 301 -1.29 17.07 20.23
C PRO A 301 -2.05 18.39 20.31
N GLY A 302 -2.60 18.72 21.48
CA GLY A 302 -3.16 20.05 21.74
C GLY A 302 -2.09 21.13 21.54
N ARG A 303 -2.46 22.26 20.94
CA ARG A 303 -1.59 23.45 20.90
C ARG A 303 -1.43 24.05 22.29
#